data_AF-A0A838QYJ2-F1
#
_entry.id   AF-A0A838QYJ2-F1
#
_cell.length_a   1.000
_cell.length_b   1.000
_cell.length_c   1.000
_cell.angle_alpha   90.00
_cell.angle_beta   90.00
_cell.angle_gamma   90.00
#
_symmetry.space_group_name_H-M   'P 1'
#
loop_
_entity.id
_entity.type
_entity.pdbx_description
1 polymer ?
#
loop_
_entity_poly.entity_id
_entity_poly.type
_entity_poly.pdbx_seq_one_letter_code
_entity_poly.pdbx_strand_id
1 'polypeptide(L)' 'MLVSECELHARVQELQDFLRLAKRGGHGGASGGEKRAHKLAAVIVDHVPGLDDKAVSGAIELVRLAAREPWTARDLIES' A
#
# COMPACT_ATOMS: atom_id res chain seq x y z
N MET A 1 0.11 -19.71 -7.18
CA MET A 1 1.01 -19.90 -6.03
C MET A 1 0.48 -19.01 -4.93
N LEU A 2 -0.16 -19.57 -3.91
CA LEU A 2 -0.77 -18.80 -2.82
C LEU A 2 0.33 -18.35 -1.87
N VAL A 3 0.45 -17.04 -1.66
CA VAL A 3 1.35 -16.43 -0.66
C VAL A 3 0.90 -16.93 0.72
N SER A 4 1.85 -17.33 1.57
CA SER A 4 1.54 -17.75 2.94
C SER A 4 0.95 -16.58 3.74
N GLU A 5 -0.01 -16.81 4.64
CA GLU A 5 -0.60 -15.77 5.50
C GLU A 5 0.47 -14.98 6.28
N CYS A 6 1.53 -15.65 6.74
CA CYS A 6 2.68 -15.00 7.39
C CYS A 6 3.44 -14.07 6.45
N GLU A 7 3.65 -14.47 5.20
CA GLU A 7 4.32 -13.64 4.21
C GLU A 7 3.47 -12.44 3.83
N LEU A 8 2.16 -12.64 3.66
CA LEU A 8 1.22 -11.54 3.40
C LEU A 8 1.25 -10.52 4.55
N HIS A 9 1.21 -10.98 5.79
CA HIS A 9 1.27 -10.10 6.97
C HIS A 9 2.56 -9.28 7.02
N ALA A 10 3.71 -9.93 6.76
CA ALA A 10 5.00 -9.25 6.71
C ALA A 10 5.04 -8.17 5.61
N ARG A 11 4.50 -8.46 4.42
CA ARG A 11 4.43 -7.50 3.30
C ARG A 11 3.51 -6.32 3.60
N VAL A 12 2.40 -6.56 4.29
CA VAL A 12 1.51 -5.48 4.75
C VAL A 12 2.24 -4.59 5.77
N GLN A 13 2.99 -5.18 6.70
CA GLN A 13 3.76 -4.43 7.69
C GLN A 13 4.85 -3.56 7.03
N GLU A 14 5.61 -4.12 6.08
CA GLU A 14 6.62 -3.38 5.31
C GLU A 14 6.01 -2.18 4.57
N LEU A 15 4.83 -2.37 3.96
CA LEU A 15 4.11 -1.30 3.27
C LEU A 15 3.65 -0.21 4.24
N GLN A 16 3.13 -0.58 5.41
CA GLN A 16 2.72 0.38 6.44
C GLN A 16 3.91 1.21 6.95
N ASP A 17 5.06 0.57 7.17
CA ASP A 17 6.27 1.27 7.58
C ASP A 17 6.79 2.21 6.50
N PHE A 18 6.77 1.78 5.24
CA PHE A 18 7.09 2.64 4.10
C PHE A 18 6.18 3.88 4.06
N LEU A 19 4.86 3.70 4.13
CA LEU A 19 3.89 4.80 4.10
C LEU A 19 4.08 5.77 5.27
N ARG A 20 4.39 5.24 6.46
CA ARG A 20 4.69 6.06 7.65
C ARG A 20 5.92 6.94 7.43
N LEU A 21 7.01 6.38 6.89
CA LEU A 21 8.23 7.12 6.58
C LEU A 21 7.99 8.16 5.47
N ALA A 22 7.27 7.79 4.42
CA ALA A 22 6.96 8.67 3.30
C ALA A 22 6.11 9.88 3.73
N LYS A 23 5.12 9.69 4.62
CA LYS A 23 4.31 10.78 5.17
C LYS A 23 5.16 11.77 5.97
N ARG A 24 6.06 11.27 6.82
CA ARG A 24 6.97 12.12 7.61
C ARG A 24 7.98 12.87 6.75
N GLY A 25 8.45 12.26 5.65
CA GLY A 25 9.45 12.84 4.77
C GLY A 25 9.06 14.13 4.05
N GLY A 26 7.76 14.46 3.99
CA GLY A 26 7.25 15.72 3.45
C GLY A 26 7.39 16.93 4.39
N HIS A 27 7.91 16.75 5.61
CA HIS A 27 7.92 17.78 6.66
C HIS A 27 9.35 18.27 6.96
N GLY A 28 9.46 19.50 7.48
CA GLY A 28 10.71 20.05 7.98
C GLY A 28 11.29 19.21 9.12
N GLY A 29 12.61 18.97 9.12
CA GLY A 29 13.28 18.14 10.12
C GLY A 29 13.26 16.63 9.87
N ALA A 30 12.70 16.17 8.74
CA ALA A 30 12.72 14.75 8.38
C ALA A 30 14.16 14.21 8.18
N SER A 31 14.37 12.98 8.63
CA SER A 31 15.59 12.21 8.40
C SER A 31 15.82 11.93 6.91
N GLY A 32 17.05 11.57 6.55
CA GLY A 32 17.39 11.21 5.16
C GLY A 32 16.59 10.01 4.64
N GLY A 33 16.26 9.04 5.51
CA GLY A 33 15.44 7.89 5.15
C GLY A 33 13.99 8.28 4.83
N GLU A 34 13.38 9.11 5.69
CA GLU A 34 12.02 9.61 5.48
C GLU A 34 11.92 10.44 4.19
N LYS A 35 12.88 11.33 3.93
CA LYS A 35 12.92 12.12 2.68
C LYS A 35 13.02 11.25 1.43
N ARG A 36 13.79 10.15 1.47
CA ARG A 36 13.89 9.19 0.37
C ARG A 36 12.57 8.44 0.17
N ALA A 37 11.96 7.96 1.25
CA ALA A 37 10.66 7.30 1.18
C ALA A 37 9.59 8.22 0.58
N HIS A 38 9.58 9.50 0.96
CA HIS A 38 8.67 10.50 0.42
C HIS A 38 8.86 10.72 -1.09
N LYS A 39 10.11 10.88 -1.54
CA LYS A 39 10.42 10.99 -2.98
C LYS A 39 10.01 9.75 -3.76
N LEU A 40 10.24 8.56 -3.21
CA LEU A 40 9.84 7.31 -3.85
C LEU A 40 8.31 7.21 -3.96
N ALA A 41 7.58 7.57 -2.90
CA ALA A 41 6.12 7.62 -2.94
C ALA A 41 5.59 8.60 -3.99
N ALA A 42 6.21 9.78 -4.12
CA ALA A 42 5.86 10.73 -5.17
C ALA A 42 6.07 10.15 -6.58
N VAL A 43 7.21 9.49 -6.83
CA VAL A 43 7.47 8.81 -8.12
C VAL A 43 6.42 7.74 -8.42
N ILE A 44 6.02 6.94 -7.41
CA ILE A 44 4.99 5.92 -7.57
C ILE A 44 3.65 6.58 -7.95
N VAL A 45 3.24 7.63 -7.25
CA VAL A 45 2.00 8.35 -7.57
C VAL A 45 2.05 8.97 -8.98
N ASP A 46 3.18 9.57 -9.34
CA ASP A 46 3.37 10.18 -10.66
C ASP A 46 3.32 9.16 -11.82
N HIS A 47 3.73 7.92 -11.56
CA HIS A 47 3.81 6.86 -12.59
C HIS A 47 2.66 5.85 -12.53
N VAL A 48 1.76 5.95 -11.54
CA VAL A 48 0.57 5.11 -11.45
C VAL A 48 -0.67 5.97 -11.70
N PRO A 49 -1.06 6.18 -12.98
CA PRO A 49 -2.25 6.94 -13.31
C PRO A 49 -3.50 6.28 -12.72
N GLY A 50 -4.34 7.08 -12.06
CA GLY A 50 -5.57 6.61 -11.40
C GLY A 50 -5.42 6.29 -9.92
N LEU A 51 -4.24 6.49 -9.32
CA LEU A 51 -4.03 6.35 -7.88
C LEU A 51 -4.55 7.60 -7.12
N ASP A 52 -5.83 7.91 -7.27
CA ASP A 52 -6.48 8.91 -6.42
C ASP A 52 -6.79 8.32 -5.03
N ASP A 53 -7.17 9.19 -4.09
CA ASP A 53 -7.49 8.76 -2.71
C ASP A 53 -8.58 7.67 -2.67
N LYS A 54 -9.48 7.63 -3.67
CA LYS A 54 -10.54 6.62 -3.77
C LYS A 54 -10.00 5.29 -4.25
N ALA A 55 -9.12 5.28 -5.24
CA ALA A 55 -8.46 4.07 -5.73
C ALA A 55 -7.57 3.43 -4.64
N VAL A 56 -6.86 4.26 -3.87
CA VAL A 56 -6.08 3.79 -2.71
C VAL A 56 -7.00 3.20 -1.64
N SER A 57 -8.11 3.87 -1.31
CA SER A 57 -9.09 3.36 -0.34
C SER A 57 -9.72 2.04 -0.81
N GLY A 58 -10.11 1.95 -2.08
CA GLY A 58 -10.68 0.75 -2.68
C GLY A 58 -9.69 -0.42 -2.69
N ALA A 59 -8.41 -0.16 -3.00
CA ALA A 59 -7.37 -1.18 -2.92
C ALA A 59 -7.15 -1.69 -1.47
N ILE A 60 -7.17 -0.80 -0.48
CA ILE A 60 -7.06 -1.18 0.94
C ILE A 60 -8.25 -2.03 1.39
N GLU A 61 -9.48 -1.65 1.01
CA GLU A 61 -10.67 -2.44 1.32
C GLU A 61 -10.65 -3.81 0.63
N LEU A 62 -10.23 -3.87 -0.63
CA LEU A 62 -10.08 -5.13 -1.36
C LEU A 62 -9.05 -6.05 -0.71
N VAL A 63 -7.90 -5.51 -0.25
CA VAL A 63 -6.90 -6.27 0.50
C VAL A 63 -7.46 -6.79 1.83
N ARG A 64 -8.20 -5.96 2.56
CA ARG A 64 -8.86 -6.38 3.81
C ARG A 64 -9.92 -7.45 3.57
N LEU A 65 -10.70 -7.33 2.49
CA LEU A 65 -11.68 -8.32 2.08
C LEU A 65 -10.99 -9.62 1.69
N ALA A 66 -9.94 -9.57 0.87
CA ALA A 66 -9.17 -10.74 0.46
C ALA A 66 -8.54 -11.48 1.65
N ALA A 67 -8.16 -10.77 2.71
CA ALA A 67 -7.63 -11.38 3.93
C ALA A 67 -8.71 -12.02 4.81
N ARG A 68 -9.96 -11.54 4.78
CA ARG A 68 -11.07 -12.06 5.61
C ARG A 68 -11.92 -13.10 4.87
N GLU A 69 -12.17 -12.87 3.60
CA GLU A 69 -13.07 -13.61 2.71
C GLU A 69 -12.43 -13.75 1.32
N PRO A 70 -11.43 -14.64 1.17
CA PRO A 70 -10.60 -14.72 -0.04
C PRO A 70 -11.40 -15.04 -1.31
N TRP A 71 -12.44 -15.87 -1.18
CA TRP A 71 -13.30 -16.30 -2.30
C TRP A 71 -14.20 -15.16 -2.77
N THR A 72 -14.82 -14.42 -1.85
CA THR A 72 -15.62 -13.23 -2.16
C THR A 72 -14.79 -12.17 -2.88
N ALA A 73 -13.56 -11.92 -2.41
CA ALA A 73 -12.67 -10.96 -3.06
C ALA A 73 -12.27 -11.39 -4.47
N ARG A 74 -12.06 -12.70 -4.69
CA ARG A 74 -11.75 -13.26 -6.01
C ARG A 74 -12.91 -13.05 -6.98
N ASP A 75 -14.13 -13.42 -6.57
CA ASP A 75 -15.31 -13.30 -7.42
C ASP A 75 -15.56 -11.84 -7.84
N LEU A 76 -15.30 -10.88 -6.95
CA LEU A 76 -15.38 -9.44 -7.21
C LEU A 76 -14.35 -8.90 -8.22
N ILE A 77 -13.20 -9.56 -8.35
CA ILE A 77 -12.14 -9.17 -9.30
C ILE A 77 -12.38 -9.79 -10.67
N GLU A 78 -12.98 -10.98 -10.71
CA GLU A 78 -13.23 -11.76 -11.93
C GLU A 78 -14.58 -11.42 -12.60
N SER A 79 -15.44 -10.62 -11.96
CA SER A 79 -16.73 -10.12 -12.47
C SER A 79 -16.60 -8.85 -13.31
#